data_AF-A0A528HD23-F1
#
_entry.id   AF-A0A528HD23-F1
#
_cell.length_a   1.000
_cell.length_b   1.000
_cell.length_c   1.000
_cell.angle_alpha   90.00
_cell.angle_beta   90.00
_cell.angle_gamma   90.00
#
_symmetry.space_group_name_H-M   'P 1'
#
loop_
_entity.id
_entity.type
_entity.pdbx_description
1 polymer ?
#
loop_
_entity_poly.entity_id
_entity_poly.type
_entity_poly.pdbx_seq_one_letter_code
_entity_poly.pdbx_strand_id
1 'polypeptide(L)'
;DGLGKAPVDTPRRAMGDLLGNAVRFGVPGNVMAAGEGIETTLSLRCALPDMAMAAALSAAHLAAILFPPTLNRLYIIRDNDPAGDGARDNLIERATDAGIEAIVLSPRMEDFNEDLRCLGLATLRKSIADQLVRRDRYRFLERVA
;
A
#
# COMPACT_ATOMS: atom_id res chain seq x y z
N ASP A 1 -14.50 9.70 -4.13
CA ASP A 1 -15.34 10.73 -4.81
C ASP A 1 -15.38 12.13 -4.19
N GLY A 2 -14.77 12.41 -3.04
CA GLY A 2 -14.58 13.80 -2.58
C GLY A 2 -15.83 14.59 -2.16
N LEU A 3 -17.02 13.98 -2.20
CA LEU A 3 -18.32 14.59 -1.86
C LEU A 3 -18.45 15.10 -0.41
N GLY A 4 -17.47 14.79 0.47
CA GLY A 4 -17.40 15.28 1.84
C GLY A 4 -16.24 16.25 2.12
N LYS A 5 -15.55 16.77 1.09
CA LYS A 5 -14.44 17.72 1.27
C LYS A 5 -14.97 19.13 1.50
N ALA A 6 -14.24 19.90 2.31
CA ALA A 6 -14.55 21.31 2.54
C ALA A 6 -14.62 22.08 1.21
N PRO A 7 -15.52 23.08 1.08
CA PRO A 7 -15.68 23.86 -0.14
C PRO A 7 -14.50 24.82 -0.29
N VAL A 8 -13.43 24.33 -0.93
CA VAL A 8 -12.24 25.09 -1.26
C VAL A 8 -11.98 24.97 -2.75
N ASP A 9 -11.57 26.06 -3.40
CA ASP A 9 -11.41 26.14 -4.86
C ASP A 9 -10.47 25.05 -5.42
N THR A 10 -9.47 24.66 -4.63
CA THR A 10 -8.54 23.57 -4.94
C THR A 10 -8.49 22.58 -3.77
N PRO A 11 -9.33 21.52 -3.77
CA PRO A 11 -9.45 20.60 -2.63
C PRO A 11 -8.28 19.61 -2.45
N ARG A 12 -7.38 19.46 -3.43
CA ARG A 12 -6.11 18.74 -3.30
C ARG A 12 -4.98 19.75 -3.28
N ARG A 13 -4.25 19.84 -2.16
CA ARG A 13 -3.02 20.62 -2.04
C ARG A 13 -1.88 19.70 -1.66
N ALA A 14 -0.79 19.81 -2.38
CA ALA A 14 0.47 19.20 -2.05
C ALA A 14 1.54 20.27 -2.37
N MET A 15 2.41 20.59 -1.42
CA MET A 15 3.39 21.68 -1.53
C MET A 15 4.80 21.13 -1.36
N GLY A 16 5.76 21.65 -2.13
CA GLY A 16 7.17 21.25 -2.09
C GLY A 16 7.54 20.15 -3.09
N ASP A 17 8.76 19.62 -2.96
CA ASP A 17 9.25 18.50 -3.76
C ASP A 17 8.79 17.18 -3.15
N LEU A 18 7.77 16.59 -3.76
CA LEU A 18 7.06 15.43 -3.22
C LEU A 18 7.51 14.13 -3.89
N LEU A 19 8.31 14.22 -4.95
CA LEU A 19 8.77 13.06 -5.68
C LEU A 19 9.71 12.24 -4.79
N GLY A 20 9.43 10.94 -4.66
CA GLY A 20 10.16 10.04 -3.78
C GLY A 20 9.82 10.15 -2.28
N ASN A 21 8.98 11.11 -1.89
CA ASN A 21 8.47 11.25 -0.53
C ASN A 21 7.16 10.47 -0.34
N ALA A 22 6.98 9.96 0.89
CA ALA A 22 5.80 9.20 1.28
C ALA A 22 5.63 9.29 2.80
N VAL A 23 4.40 9.14 3.28
CA VAL A 23 4.13 8.92 4.70
C VAL A 23 4.53 7.49 5.03
N ARG A 24 5.50 7.33 5.94
CA ARG A 24 6.10 6.02 6.25
C ARG A 24 5.66 5.52 7.61
N PHE A 25 5.37 4.23 7.68
CA PHE A 25 5.00 3.50 8.88
C PHE A 25 6.03 2.39 9.12
N GLY A 26 6.84 2.54 10.17
CA GLY A 26 7.96 1.64 10.45
C GLY A 26 9.17 1.88 9.54
N VAL A 27 10.24 1.14 9.81
CA VAL A 27 11.49 1.20 9.04
C VAL A 27 11.49 0.06 8.02
N PRO A 28 11.63 0.34 6.71
CA PRO A 28 11.64 -0.70 5.70
C PRO A 28 12.90 -1.56 5.83
N GLY A 29 12.69 -2.88 5.86
CA GLY A 29 13.76 -3.88 5.76
C GLY A 29 13.85 -4.40 4.34
N ASN A 30 13.78 -5.72 4.21
CA ASN A 30 13.76 -6.40 2.91
C ASN A 30 12.35 -6.66 2.34
N VAL A 31 11.31 -6.34 3.11
CA VAL A 31 9.91 -6.43 2.69
C VAL A 31 9.20 -5.16 3.15
N MET A 32 8.41 -4.56 2.28
CA MET A 32 7.51 -3.45 2.61
C MET A 32 6.24 -3.48 1.76
N ALA A 33 5.24 -2.68 2.15
CA ALA A 33 4.10 -2.38 1.30
C ALA A 33 4.06 -0.89 0.91
N ALA A 34 3.46 -0.57 -0.23
CA ALA A 34 3.22 0.82 -0.65
C ALA A 34 1.85 0.98 -1.31
N GLY A 35 1.12 2.05 -0.96
CA GLY A 35 -0.17 2.41 -1.54
C GLY A 35 -0.27 3.89 -1.86
N GLU A 36 -1.30 4.29 -2.61
CA GLU A 36 -1.59 5.71 -2.85
C GLU A 36 -2.15 6.38 -1.58
N GLY A 37 -3.27 5.86 -1.07
CA GLY A 37 -4.01 6.46 0.03
C GLY A 37 -3.44 6.12 1.41
N ILE A 38 -3.40 7.11 2.31
CA ILE A 38 -3.03 6.90 3.72
C ILE A 38 -4.06 6.03 4.45
N GLU A 39 -5.35 6.20 4.16
CA GLU A 39 -6.43 5.45 4.80
C GLU A 39 -6.42 3.98 4.39
N THR A 40 -6.29 3.68 3.09
CA THR A 40 -6.09 2.32 2.58
C THR A 40 -4.85 1.68 3.20
N THR A 41 -3.72 2.40 3.20
CA THR A 41 -2.46 1.90 3.77
C THR A 41 -2.60 1.59 5.26
N LEU A 42 -3.25 2.46 6.04
CA LEU A 42 -3.49 2.23 7.47
C LEU A 42 -4.46 1.08 7.74
N SER A 43 -5.45 0.88 6.88
CA SER A 43 -6.38 -0.24 6.98
C SER A 43 -5.66 -1.58 6.85
N LEU A 44 -4.72 -1.67 5.90
CA LEU A 44 -3.83 -2.83 5.77
C LEU A 44 -2.87 -2.95 6.95
N ARG A 45 -2.35 -1.82 7.47
CA ARG A 45 -1.45 -1.79 8.63
C ARG A 45 -2.12 -2.35 9.89
N CYS A 46 -3.43 -2.19 10.07
CA CYS A 46 -4.16 -2.85 11.15
C CYS A 46 -4.07 -4.39 11.06
N ALA A 47 -4.12 -4.94 9.85
CA ALA A 47 -3.97 -6.37 9.61
C ALA A 47 -2.51 -6.84 9.81
N LEU A 48 -1.54 -6.03 9.38
CA LEU A 48 -0.10 -6.34 9.37
C LEU A 48 0.72 -5.29 10.15
N PRO A 49 0.63 -5.25 11.50
CA PRO A 49 1.19 -4.17 12.31
C PRO A 49 2.73 -4.16 12.38
N ASP A 50 3.43 -5.15 11.83
CA ASP A 50 4.90 -5.21 11.82
C ASP A 50 5.53 -5.04 10.43
N MET A 51 4.73 -5.07 9.35
CA MET A 51 5.22 -4.85 7.99
C MET A 51 5.38 -3.36 7.70
N ALA A 52 6.59 -2.89 7.37
CA ALA A 52 6.79 -1.49 7.01
C ALA A 52 5.93 -1.08 5.81
N MET A 53 5.30 0.10 5.86
CA MET A 53 4.41 0.58 4.80
C MET A 53 4.66 2.03 4.43
N ALA A 54 4.33 2.41 3.20
CA ALA A 54 4.40 3.78 2.72
C ALA A 54 3.12 4.19 1.98
N ALA A 55 2.56 5.34 2.35
CA ALA A 55 1.48 5.98 1.59
C ALA A 55 2.06 7.12 0.74
N ALA A 56 1.98 7.00 -0.59
CA ALA A 56 2.59 7.93 -1.53
C ALA A 56 1.75 9.19 -1.78
N LEU A 57 0.49 9.20 -1.35
CA LEU A 57 -0.48 10.31 -1.43
C LEU A 57 -0.93 10.70 -2.85
N SER A 58 -0.40 10.04 -3.88
CA SER A 58 -0.91 10.10 -5.26
C SER A 58 -0.42 8.91 -6.09
N ALA A 59 -1.14 8.56 -7.17
CA ALA A 59 -0.72 7.58 -8.15
C ALA A 59 0.67 7.88 -8.75
N ALA A 60 0.94 9.14 -9.09
CA ALA A 60 2.22 9.56 -9.64
C ALA A 60 3.39 9.34 -8.67
N HIS A 61 3.21 9.65 -7.37
CA HIS A 61 4.24 9.41 -6.37
C HIS A 61 4.39 7.94 -6.04
N LEU A 62 3.31 7.15 -6.09
CA LEU A 62 3.39 5.71 -5.91
C LEU A 62 4.26 5.10 -7.02
N ALA A 63 3.99 5.47 -8.27
CA ALA A 63 4.78 5.07 -9.42
C ALA A 63 6.25 5.53 -9.35
N ALA A 64 6.54 6.62 -8.64
CA ALA A 64 7.87 7.22 -8.47
C ALA A 64 8.53 6.92 -7.11
N ILE A 65 7.98 6.02 -6.30
CA ILE A 65 8.51 5.75 -4.96
C ILE A 65 9.97 5.27 -5.05
N LEU A 66 10.79 5.70 -4.08
CA LEU A 66 12.18 5.27 -3.96
C LEU A 66 12.27 3.96 -3.18
N PHE A 67 12.96 2.98 -3.75
CA PHE A 67 13.18 1.70 -3.11
C PHE A 67 14.35 1.78 -2.12
N PRO A 68 14.16 1.32 -0.87
CA PRO A 68 15.27 1.08 0.04
C PRO A 68 16.28 0.10 -0.58
N PRO A 69 17.60 0.30 -0.39
CA PRO A 69 18.62 -0.57 -1.00
C PRO A 69 18.53 -2.04 -0.58
N THR A 70 17.93 -2.31 0.57
CA THR A 70 17.74 -3.66 1.12
C THR A 70 16.46 -4.34 0.66
N LEU A 71 15.61 -3.64 -0.10
CA LEU A 71 14.28 -4.12 -0.44
C LEU A 71 14.37 -5.26 -1.45
N ASN A 72 13.76 -6.39 -1.12
CA ASN A 72 13.68 -7.55 -2.01
C ASN A 72 12.24 -7.83 -2.46
N ARG A 73 11.24 -7.40 -1.67
CA ARG A 73 9.83 -7.59 -2.00
C ARG A 73 8.99 -6.37 -1.66
N LEU A 74 8.21 -5.95 -2.64
CA LEU A 74 7.26 -4.85 -2.54
C LEU A 74 5.84 -5.38 -2.67
N TYR A 75 5.02 -5.18 -1.65
CA TYR A 75 3.58 -5.35 -1.74
C TYR A 75 2.93 -4.05 -2.21
N ILE A 76 2.23 -4.06 -3.34
CA ILE A 76 1.53 -2.89 -3.87
C ILE A 76 0.09 -2.94 -3.38
N ILE A 77 -0.28 -1.99 -2.52
CA ILE A 77 -1.62 -1.84 -1.98
C ILE A 77 -2.47 -1.14 -3.05
N ARG A 78 -3.34 -1.90 -3.71
CA ARG A 78 -4.21 -1.41 -4.78
C ARG A 78 -5.61 -1.11 -4.24
N ASP A 79 -6.19 0.01 -4.67
CA ASP A 79 -7.63 0.25 -4.58
C ASP A 79 -8.30 -0.31 -5.86
N ASN A 80 -9.57 -0.76 -5.82
CA ASN A 80 -10.27 -1.28 -7.01
C ASN A 80 -10.78 -0.16 -7.95
N ASP A 81 -9.98 0.89 -8.15
CA ASP A 81 -10.27 1.91 -9.15
C ASP A 81 -9.40 1.72 -10.43
N PRO A 82 -9.92 2.05 -11.62
CA PRO A 82 -9.13 1.98 -12.86
C PRO A 82 -8.03 3.05 -12.94
N ALA A 83 -8.12 4.12 -12.14
CA ALA A 83 -7.20 5.26 -12.21
C ALA A 83 -5.80 4.90 -11.70
N GLY A 84 -5.69 3.94 -10.78
CA GLY A 84 -4.43 3.46 -10.21
C GLY A 84 -3.69 2.41 -11.03
N ASP A 85 -4.29 1.85 -12.09
CA ASP A 85 -3.71 0.71 -12.82
C ASP A 85 -2.41 1.08 -13.54
N GLY A 86 -2.34 2.26 -14.18
CA GLY A 86 -1.10 2.70 -14.83
C GLY A 86 0.04 2.97 -13.85
N ALA A 87 -0.27 3.48 -12.66
CA ALA A 87 0.74 3.68 -11.62
C ALA A 87 1.26 2.35 -11.05
N ARG A 88 0.36 1.39 -10.86
CA ARG A 88 0.69 0.02 -10.46
C ARG A 88 1.62 -0.62 -11.49
N ASP A 89 1.29 -0.55 -12.77
CA ASP A 89 2.05 -1.23 -13.83
C ASP A 89 3.46 -0.64 -13.96
N ASN A 90 3.58 0.69 -13.97
CA ASN A 90 4.88 1.37 -13.94
C ASN A 90 5.71 1.01 -12.70
N LEU A 91 5.06 0.88 -11.54
CA LEU A 91 5.74 0.51 -10.30
C LEU A 91 6.24 -0.94 -10.33
N ILE A 92 5.46 -1.86 -10.89
CA ILE A 92 5.86 -3.27 -11.09
C ILE A 92 7.06 -3.35 -12.04
N GLU A 93 7.03 -2.63 -13.16
CA GLU A 93 8.14 -2.58 -14.12
C GLU A 93 9.43 -2.08 -13.43
N ARG A 94 9.37 -0.93 -12.76
CA ARG A 94 10.52 -0.38 -12.03
C ARG A 94 11.04 -1.30 -10.93
N ALA A 95 10.14 -1.96 -10.19
CA ALA A 95 10.54 -2.91 -9.16
C ALA A 95 11.26 -4.12 -9.79
N THR A 96 10.74 -4.64 -10.90
CA THR A 96 11.33 -5.75 -11.64
C THR A 96 12.72 -5.41 -12.16
N ASP A 97 12.90 -4.22 -12.74
CA ASP A 97 14.20 -3.71 -13.21
C ASP A 97 15.21 -3.58 -12.07
N ALA A 98 14.74 -3.28 -10.87
CA ALA A 98 15.56 -3.21 -9.65
C ALA A 98 15.79 -4.58 -8.98
N GLY A 99 15.28 -5.69 -9.55
CA GLY A 99 15.37 -7.03 -8.97
C GLY A 99 14.48 -7.26 -7.74
N ILE A 100 13.43 -6.44 -7.57
CA ILE A 100 12.49 -6.48 -6.46
C ILE A 100 11.25 -7.25 -6.90
N GLU A 101 10.84 -8.24 -6.11
CA GLU A 101 9.60 -8.99 -6.32
C GLU A 101 8.40 -8.09 -5.96
N ALA A 102 7.63 -7.66 -6.97
CA ALA A 102 6.41 -6.87 -6.77
C ALA A 102 5.15 -7.76 -6.76
N ILE A 103 4.33 -7.64 -5.71
CA ILE A 103 3.10 -8.42 -5.55
C ILE A 103 1.95 -7.46 -5.23
N VAL A 104 0.88 -7.51 -6.02
CA VAL A 104 -0.31 -6.68 -5.79
C VAL A 104 -1.18 -7.31 -4.71
N LEU A 105 -1.58 -6.51 -3.73
CA LEU A 105 -2.61 -6.83 -2.76
C LEU A 105 -3.91 -6.16 -3.18
N SER A 106 -4.96 -6.96 -3.29
CA SER A 106 -6.29 -6.50 -3.70
C SER A 106 -7.31 -6.64 -2.57
N PRO A 107 -8.19 -5.65 -2.38
CA PRO A 107 -9.33 -5.74 -1.47
C PRO A 107 -10.38 -6.69 -2.05
N ARG A 108 -11.28 -7.18 -1.19
CA ARG A 108 -12.45 -7.98 -1.60
C ARG A 108 -13.59 -7.10 -2.12
N MET A 109 -13.72 -5.89 -1.58
CA MET A 109 -14.71 -4.89 -2.00
C MET A 109 -14.03 -3.75 -2.75
N GLU A 110 -14.41 -2.48 -2.53
CA GLU A 110 -13.84 -1.34 -3.26
C GLU A 110 -12.40 -1.01 -2.81
N ASP A 111 -12.18 -0.93 -1.50
CA ASP A 111 -10.88 -0.65 -0.92
C ASP A 111 -10.64 -1.42 0.40
N PHE A 112 -9.41 -1.36 0.92
CA PHE A 112 -9.07 -2.03 2.17
C PHE A 112 -9.73 -1.42 3.41
N ASN A 113 -10.15 -0.15 3.35
CA ASN A 113 -10.87 0.50 4.44
C ASN A 113 -12.29 -0.05 4.55
N GLU A 114 -12.98 -0.17 3.42
CA GLU A 114 -14.29 -0.78 3.33
C GLU A 114 -14.24 -2.23 3.81
N ASP A 115 -13.25 -3.02 3.35
CA ASP A 115 -13.00 -4.38 3.84
C ASP A 115 -12.86 -4.40 5.37
N LEU A 116 -12.04 -3.51 5.94
CA LEU A 116 -11.84 -3.43 7.39
C LEU A 116 -13.14 -3.10 8.13
N ARG A 117 -13.90 -2.12 7.64
CA ARG A 117 -15.13 -1.61 8.27
C ARG A 117 -16.28 -2.61 8.22
N CYS A 118 -16.47 -3.28 7.07
CA CYS A 118 -17.61 -4.15 6.85
C CYS A 118 -17.32 -5.61 7.22
N LEU A 119 -16.11 -6.12 6.96
CA LEU A 119 -15.75 -7.52 7.17
C LEU A 119 -15.03 -7.76 8.50
N GLY A 120 -14.47 -6.70 9.07
CA GLY A 120 -13.72 -6.73 10.32
C GLY A 120 -12.28 -7.24 10.16
N LEU A 121 -11.48 -6.97 11.20
CA LEU A 121 -10.02 -7.22 11.19
C LEU A 121 -9.64 -8.69 10.95
N ALA A 122 -10.35 -9.63 11.55
CA ALA A 122 -10.04 -11.05 11.41
C ALA A 122 -10.23 -11.54 9.96
N THR A 123 -11.32 -11.11 9.31
CA THR A 123 -11.60 -11.46 7.91
C THR A 123 -10.60 -10.80 6.97
N LEU A 124 -10.27 -9.52 7.20
CA LEU A 124 -9.23 -8.83 6.46
C LEU A 124 -7.88 -9.55 6.57
N ARG A 125 -7.44 -9.90 7.79
CA ARG A 125 -6.19 -10.65 8.02
C ARG A 125 -6.16 -11.96 7.26
N LYS A 126 -7.25 -12.72 7.26
CA LYS A 126 -7.34 -13.98 6.50
C LYS A 126 -7.21 -13.72 4.99
N SER A 127 -7.93 -12.72 4.47
CA SER A 127 -7.88 -12.35 3.05
C SER A 127 -6.47 -11.96 2.60
N ILE A 128 -5.75 -11.21 3.43
CA ILE A 128 -4.36 -10.81 3.16
C ILE A 128 -3.41 -12.00 3.27
N ALA A 129 -3.60 -12.88 4.25
CA ALA A 129 -2.76 -14.06 4.43
C ALA A 129 -2.68 -14.94 3.18
N ASP A 130 -3.78 -15.04 2.43
CA ASP A 130 -3.86 -15.84 1.19
C ASP A 130 -3.14 -15.17 0.00
N GLN A 131 -2.85 -13.87 0.09
CA GLN A 131 -2.15 -13.09 -0.94
C GLN A 131 -0.64 -12.91 -0.66
N LEU A 132 -0.20 -13.14 0.58
CA LEU A 132 1.21 -13.07 0.94
C LEU A 132 1.98 -14.32 0.51
N VAL A 133 3.27 -14.15 0.22
CA VAL A 133 4.15 -15.32 0.06
C VAL A 133 4.27 -16.03 1.41
N ARG A 134 4.40 -17.36 1.38
CA ARG A 134 4.42 -18.20 2.60
C ARG A 134 5.38 -17.67 3.68
N ARG A 135 6.58 -17.24 3.27
CA ARG A 135 7.61 -16.73 4.20
C ARG A 135 7.17 -15.45 4.92
N ASP A 136 6.48 -14.57 4.22
CA ASP A 136 6.04 -13.28 4.76
C ASP A 136 4.76 -13.41 5.56
N ARG A 137 3.86 -14.31 5.15
CA ARG A 137 2.73 -14.74 5.98
C ARG A 137 3.22 -15.20 7.35
N TYR A 138 4.20 -16.10 7.40
CA TYR A 138 4.76 -16.55 8.67
C TYR A 138 5.35 -15.39 9.48
N ARG A 139 6.13 -14.52 8.82
CA ARG A 139 6.80 -13.39 9.46
C ARG A 139 5.85 -12.36 10.07
N PHE A 140 4.77 -12.02 9.38
CA PHE A 140 3.94 -10.85 9.71
C PHE A 140 2.57 -11.20 10.29
N LEU A 141 2.14 -12.46 10.23
CA LEU A 141 0.84 -12.89 10.77
C LEU A 141 0.96 -14.00 11.81
N GLU A 142 1.85 -14.98 11.61
CA GLU A 142 1.87 -16.19 12.45
C GLU A 142 2.90 -16.12 13.60
N ARG A 143 3.89 -15.24 13.50
CA ARG A 143 4.89 -15.03 14.56
C ARG A 143 4.36 -14.26 15.78
N VAL A 144 3.13 -13.74 15.69
CA VAL A 144 2.48 -12.85 16.67
C VAL A 144 1.21 -13.50 17.26
N ALA A 145 0.92 -14.75 16.91
CA ALA A 145 -0.19 -15.53 17.46
C ALA A 145 0.26 -16.39 18.65
#